data_AF-A0A7J7WLY5-F1
#
_entry.id   AF-A0A7J7WLY5-F1
#
_cell.length_a   1.000
_cell.length_b   1.000
_cell.length_c   1.000
_cell.angle_alpha   90.00
_cell.angle_beta   90.00
_cell.angle_gamma   90.00
#
_symmetry.space_group_name_H-M   'P 1'
#
loop_
_entity.id
_entity.type
_entity.pdbx_description
1 polymer ?
#
loop_
_entity_poly.entity_id
_entity_poly.type
_entity_poly.pdbx_seq_one_letter_code
_entity_poly.pdbx_strand_id
1 'polypeptide(L)'
;MNLTQVKVLKLDTLVDNLSIDPSSGDILVGCHPNGQKLFIYDPNNPPSSQVLRIQNILSEKPTVTIVYANNGSVLQGSSVASVYDRKLLIGTLYHRALYCEL
;
A
#
# COMPACT_ATOMS: atom_id res chain seq x y z
N MET A 1 7.75 7.73 28.04
CA MET A 1 6.48 7.96 27.31
C MET A 1 5.97 6.60 26.87
N ASN A 2 4.75 6.23 27.21
CA ASN A 2 4.14 4.98 26.76
C ASN A 2 3.23 5.28 25.58
N LEU A 3 3.30 4.47 24.54
CA LEU A 3 2.36 4.53 23.43
C LEU A 3 1.03 3.92 23.89
N THR A 4 -0.08 4.61 23.65
CA THR A 4 -1.43 4.10 23.84
C THR A 4 -2.12 3.96 22.49
N GLN A 5 -2.82 2.84 22.30
CA GLN A 5 -3.56 2.63 21.06
C GLN A 5 -4.78 3.56 21.03
N VAL A 6 -4.81 4.48 20.06
CA VAL A 6 -5.93 5.41 19.88
C VAL A 6 -7.01 4.82 18.96
N LYS A 7 -6.61 4.06 17.93
CA LYS A 7 -7.53 3.53 16.93
C LYS A 7 -6.96 2.34 16.18
N VAL A 8 -7.85 1.45 15.71
CA VAL A 8 -7.54 0.35 14.79
C VAL A 8 -8.40 0.48 13.54
N LEU A 9 -7.76 0.39 12.37
CA LEU A 9 -8.42 0.26 11.08
C LEU A 9 -8.15 -1.14 10.55
N LYS A 10 -9.19 -1.94 10.31
CA LYS A 10 -9.07 -3.27 9.70
C LYS A 10 -9.19 -3.14 8.19
N LEU A 11 -8.32 -3.83 7.47
CA LEU A 11 -8.26 -3.86 6.01
C LEU A 11 -8.22 -5.30 5.54
N ASP A 12 -8.80 -5.57 4.37
CA ASP A 12 -8.84 -6.92 3.77
C ASP A 12 -7.63 -7.16 2.86
N THR A 13 -6.45 -6.89 3.39
CA THR A 13 -5.16 -7.00 2.70
C THR A 13 -4.04 -7.03 3.72
N LEU A 14 -2.89 -7.62 3.38
CA LEU A 14 -1.72 -7.53 4.24
C LEU A 14 -1.02 -6.19 4.00
N VAL A 15 -1.10 -5.31 4.99
CA VAL A 15 -0.38 -4.03 4.99
C VAL A 15 1.10 -4.26 5.22
N ASP A 16 1.94 -3.54 4.49
CA ASP A 16 3.39 -3.58 4.61
C ASP A 16 3.88 -2.20 5.07
N ASN A 17 4.68 -1.47 4.28
CA ASN A 17 5.23 -0.19 4.70
C ASN A 17 4.24 0.98 4.53
N LEU A 18 4.25 1.88 5.53
CA LEU A 18 3.47 3.12 5.55
C LEU A 18 4.36 4.30 5.13
N SER A 19 3.87 5.12 4.21
CA SER A 19 4.42 6.45 3.91
C SER A 19 3.38 7.52 4.25
N ILE A 20 3.84 8.67 4.74
CA ILE A 20 2.96 9.79 5.10
C ILE A 20 3.21 10.91 4.11
N ASP A 21 2.15 11.39 3.46
CA ASP A 21 2.21 12.63 2.70
C ASP A 21 2.30 13.80 3.69
N PRO A 22 3.42 14.55 3.73
CA PRO A 22 3.63 15.62 4.71
C PRO A 22 2.67 16.80 4.51
N SER A 23 2.08 16.97 3.33
CA SER A 23 1.19 18.09 3.02
C SER A 23 -0.23 17.89 3.56
N SER A 24 -0.71 16.65 3.59
CA SER A 24 -2.08 16.30 3.98
C SER A 24 -2.17 15.46 5.26
N GLY A 25 -1.09 14.76 5.61
CA GLY A 25 -1.09 13.72 6.65
C GLY A 25 -1.72 12.41 6.18
N ASP A 26 -2.07 12.28 4.90
CA ASP A 26 -2.62 11.05 4.34
C ASP A 26 -1.58 9.93 4.35
N ILE A 27 -2.05 8.71 4.61
CA ILE A 27 -1.21 7.53 4.66
C ILE A 27 -1.30 6.83 3.30
N LEU A 28 -0.16 6.62 2.66
CA LEU A 28 -0.02 5.71 1.53
C LEU A 28 0.57 4.41 2.05
N VAL A 29 -0.04 3.29 1.68
CA VAL A 29 0.41 1.96 2.13
C VAL A 29 0.55 1.02 0.95
N GLY A 30 1.71 0.36 0.86
CA GLY A 30 1.90 -0.79 0.00
C GLY A 30 1.27 -2.02 0.64
N CYS A 31 0.54 -2.80 -0.14
CA CYS A 31 -0.20 -3.96 0.37
C CYS A 31 -0.02 -5.21 -0.50
N HIS A 32 -0.26 -6.35 0.13
CA HIS A 32 -0.29 -7.67 -0.49
C HIS A 32 -1.69 -8.29 -0.34
N PRO A 33 -2.53 -8.25 -1.40
CA PRO A 33 -3.91 -8.75 -1.33
C PRO A 33 -4.02 -10.24 -1.00
N ASN A 34 -2.99 -11.03 -1.29
CA ASN A 34 -2.94 -12.45 -0.97
C ASN A 34 -1.55 -12.81 -0.45
N GLY A 35 -1.44 -13.07 0.85
CA GLY A 35 -0.17 -13.41 1.51
C GLY A 35 0.43 -14.72 1.04
N GLN A 36 -0.39 -15.71 0.67
CA GLN A 36 0.13 -17.00 0.19
C GLN A 36 0.99 -16.82 -1.06
N LYS A 37 0.53 -15.99 -2.02
CA LYS A 37 1.30 -15.69 -3.24
C LYS A 37 2.59 -14.92 -2.97
N LEU A 38 2.65 -14.17 -1.87
CA LEU A 38 3.85 -13.43 -1.47
C LEU A 38 4.89 -14.35 -0.85
N PHE A 39 4.47 -15.20 0.09
CA PHE A 39 5.36 -16.08 0.86
C PHE A 39 5.74 -17.36 0.10
N ILE A 40 4.87 -17.85 -0.77
CA ILE A 40 5.10 -19.02 -1.62
C ILE A 40 5.04 -18.53 -3.07
N TYR A 41 6.18 -18.10 -3.59
CA TYR A 41 6.26 -17.53 -4.93
C TYR A 41 6.04 -18.60 -6.02
N ASP A 42 5.11 -18.32 -6.93
CA ASP A 42 4.89 -19.06 -8.17
C ASP A 42 4.93 -18.09 -9.35
N PRO A 43 5.89 -18.22 -10.29
CA PRO A 43 5.98 -17.31 -11.44
C PRO A 43 4.77 -17.39 -12.38
N ASN A 44 4.00 -18.49 -12.37
CA ASN A 44 2.76 -18.61 -13.16
C ASN A 44 1.55 -18.00 -12.44
N ASN A 45 1.70 -17.67 -11.16
CA ASN A 45 0.66 -17.08 -10.33
C ASN A 45 1.25 -16.04 -9.36
N PRO A 46 1.90 -14.99 -9.87
CA PRO A 46 2.68 -14.07 -9.05
C PRO A 46 1.80 -13.26 -8.07
N PRO A 47 2.40 -12.67 -7.02
CA PRO A 47 1.67 -11.83 -6.08
C PRO A 47 1.18 -10.54 -6.76
N SER A 48 -0.05 -10.15 -6.43
CA SER A 48 -0.62 -8.86 -6.84
C SER A 48 0.06 -7.69 -6.13
N SER A 49 -0.06 -6.51 -6.72
CA SER A 49 0.27 -5.23 -6.08
C SER A 49 -1.00 -4.45 -5.78
N GLN A 50 -1.04 -3.78 -4.63
CA GLN A 50 -2.10 -2.87 -4.21
C GLN A 50 -1.48 -1.71 -3.44
N VAL A 51 -1.97 -0.49 -3.71
CA VAL A 51 -1.68 0.69 -2.90
C VAL A 51 -2.98 1.29 -2.43
N LEU A 52 -3.07 1.55 -1.12
CA LEU A 52 -4.19 2.27 -0.53
C LEU A 52 -3.74 3.67 -0.10
N ARG A 53 -4.65 4.65 -0.25
CA ARG A 53 -4.58 5.95 0.40
C ARG A 53 -5.62 5.97 1.52
N ILE A 54 -5.17 6.29 2.73
CA ILE A 54 -6.03 6.42 3.91
C ILE A 54 -6.00 7.87 4.36
N GLN A 55 -7.19 8.47 4.42
CA GLN A 55 -7.37 9.87 4.76
C GLN A 55 -8.11 10.00 6.08
N ASN A 56 -7.77 11.01 6.87
CA ASN A 56 -8.41 11.30 8.16
C ASN A 56 -8.45 10.08 9.08
N ILE A 57 -7.31 9.41 9.29
CA ILE A 57 -7.22 8.13 10.01
C ILE A 57 -7.89 8.17 11.39
N LEU A 58 -7.89 9.31 12.09
CA LEU A 58 -8.49 9.48 13.41
C LEU A 58 -9.99 9.81 13.42
N SER A 59 -10.61 10.14 12.27
CA SER A 59 -12.06 10.43 12.18
C SER A 59 -12.92 9.21 12.52
N GLU A 60 -14.22 9.35 12.78
CA GLU A 60 -15.08 8.17 13.02
C GLU A 60 -15.08 7.19 11.82
N LYS A 61 -15.06 7.74 10.60
CA LYS A 61 -15.09 7.00 9.33
C LYS A 61 -13.97 7.49 8.40
N PRO A 62 -12.76 6.93 8.48
CA PRO A 62 -11.67 7.24 7.56
C PRO A 62 -12.04 6.86 6.13
N THR A 63 -11.56 7.65 5.18
CA THR A 63 -11.67 7.30 3.76
C THR A 63 -10.50 6.39 3.39
N VAL A 64 -10.79 5.25 2.78
CA VAL A 64 -9.79 4.32 2.24
C VAL A 64 -10.04 4.17 0.76
N THR A 65 -9.05 4.48 -0.07
CA THR A 65 -9.16 4.43 -1.52
C THR A 65 -8.05 3.58 -2.10
N ILE A 66 -8.38 2.69 -3.04
CA ILE A 66 -7.38 1.98 -3.84
C ILE A 66 -6.86 2.94 -4.91
N VAL A 67 -5.60 3.34 -4.81
CA VAL A 67 -4.98 4.25 -5.80
C VAL A 67 -4.26 3.49 -6.91
N TYR A 68 -3.85 2.26 -6.64
CA TYR A 68 -3.30 1.35 -7.64
C TYR A 68 -3.62 -0.10 -7.29
N ALA A 69 -3.97 -0.90 -8.29
CA ALA A 69 -4.11 -2.35 -8.16
C ALA A 69 -3.69 -3.03 -9.47
N ASN A 70 -2.85 -4.06 -9.38
CA ASN A 70 -2.45 -4.88 -10.52
C ASN A 70 -2.25 -6.33 -10.07
N ASN A 71 -2.56 -7.28 -10.94
CA ASN A 71 -2.54 -8.71 -10.64
C ASN A 71 -1.15 -9.37 -10.71
N GLY A 72 -0.06 -8.59 -10.74
CA GLY A 72 1.31 -9.11 -10.88
C GLY A 72 1.85 -9.10 -12.31
N SER A 73 1.02 -8.73 -13.30
CA SER A 73 1.44 -8.65 -14.70
C SER A 73 2.40 -7.50 -15.01
N VAL A 74 2.32 -6.41 -14.24
CA VAL A 74 3.20 -5.23 -14.38
C VAL A 74 4.15 -5.11 -13.19
N LEU A 75 3.61 -5.20 -11.98
CA LEU A 75 4.33 -5.07 -10.72
C LEU A 75 3.85 -6.14 -9.75
N GLN A 76 4.79 -6.83 -9.10
CA GLN A 76 4.52 -7.99 -8.24
C GLN A 76 4.84 -7.63 -6.78
N GLY A 77 3.89 -7.81 -5.86
CA GLY A 77 4.11 -7.67 -4.42
C GLY A 77 4.57 -6.28 -3.98
N SER A 78 3.69 -5.28 -4.11
CA SER A 78 4.00 -3.90 -3.70
C SER A 78 4.15 -3.81 -2.18
N SER A 79 5.27 -3.25 -1.72
CA SER A 79 5.63 -3.15 -0.30
C SER A 79 5.52 -1.73 0.23
N VAL A 80 5.74 -0.73 -0.62
CA VAL A 80 5.74 0.68 -0.24
C VAL A 80 5.19 1.53 -1.38
N ALA A 81 4.57 2.65 -1.05
CA ALA A 81 4.20 3.67 -2.03
C ALA A 81 4.30 5.06 -1.43
N SER A 82 4.73 6.03 -2.22
CA SER A 82 4.79 7.44 -1.82
C SER A 82 4.34 8.33 -2.98
N VAL A 83 3.80 9.50 -2.63
CA VAL A 83 3.33 10.49 -3.59
C VAL A 83 4.11 11.79 -3.46
N TYR A 84 4.45 12.38 -4.60
CA TYR A 84 5.07 13.69 -4.68
C TYR A 84 4.65 14.37 -5.98
N ASP A 85 4.15 15.61 -5.90
CA ASP A 85 3.75 16.43 -7.05
C ASP A 85 2.88 15.68 -8.08
N ARG A 86 1.79 15.03 -7.61
CA ARG A 86 0.89 14.20 -8.42
C ARG A 86 1.57 13.03 -9.15
N LYS A 87 2.70 12.58 -8.63
CA LYS A 87 3.39 11.37 -9.09
C LYS A 87 3.37 10.35 -7.99
N LEU A 88 3.15 9.09 -8.35
CA LEU A 88 3.14 7.95 -7.44
C LEU A 88 4.36 7.07 -7.73
N LEU A 89 5.16 6.79 -6.72
CA LEU A 89 6.26 5.83 -6.79
C LEU A 89 5.91 4.62 -5.92
N ILE A 90 5.94 3.42 -6.50
CA ILE A 90 5.61 2.15 -5.84
C ILE A 90 6.84 1.24 -5.84
N GLY A 91 7.26 0.78 -4.67
CA GLY A 91 8.34 -0.20 -4.50
C GLY A 91 7.82 -1.59 -4.16
N THR A 92 8.63 -2.62 -4.43
CA THR A 92 8.32 -4.04 -4.13
C THR A 92 9.43 -4.65 -3.29
N LEU A 93 9.16 -5.80 -2.67
CA LEU A 93 10.17 -6.52 -1.88
C LEU A 93 11.34 -7.05 -2.73
N TYR A 94 11.06 -7.58 -3.93
CA TYR A 94 12.07 -8.29 -4.74
C TYR A 94 11.90 -8.18 -6.26
N HIS A 95 10.94 -7.42 -6.77
CA HIS A 95 10.66 -7.35 -8.21
C HIS A 95 11.26 -6.09 -8.86
N ARG A 96 10.46 -5.02 -8.97
CA ARG A 96 10.80 -3.76 -9.64
C ARG A 96 10.18 -2.59 -8.87
N ALA A 97 10.33 -1.38 -9.38
CA ALA A 97 9.54 -0.23 -8.97
C ALA A 97 8.65 0.23 -10.14
N LEU A 98 7.55 0.91 -9.81
CA LEU A 98 6.65 1.54 -10.77
C LEU A 98 6.50 3.02 -10.46
N TYR A 99 6.58 3.86 -11.48
CA TYR A 99 6.33 5.29 -11.40
C TYR A 99 5.12 5.63 -12.26
N CYS A 100 4.13 6.29 -11.67
CA CYS A 100 2.86 6.64 -12.31
C CYS A 100 2.59 8.15 -12.22
N GLU A 101 1.85 8.66 -13.18
CA GLU A 101 1.14 9.95 -13.06
C GLU A 101 -0.23 9.71 -12.42
N LEU A 102 -0.64 10.60 -11.50
CA LEU A 102 -1.93 10.57 -10.81
C LEU A 102 -2.96 11.49 -11.46
#